data_AF-A0A402CY25-F1
#
_entry.id   AF-A0A402CY25-F1
#
_cell.length_a   1.000
_cell.length_b   1.000
_cell.length_c   1.000
_cell.angle_alpha   90.00
_cell.angle_beta   90.00
_cell.angle_gamma   90.00
#
_symmetry.space_group_name_H-M   'P 1'
#
loop_
_entity.id
_entity.type
_entity.pdbx_description
1 polymer ?
#
loop_
_entity_poly.entity_id
_entity_poly.type
_entity_poly.pdbx_seq_one_letter_code
_entity_poly.pdbx_strand_id
1 'polypeptide(L)'
;MTAFNLYIFTTMQPLEKITPAHMVHVERYPWFVAAVQVAKADGSYPALEISLERFDDDPFGLYACLWYAGSEGVRVVFVALNAGKGE
;
A
#
# COMPACT_ATOMS: atom_id res chain seq x y z
N MET A 1 -21.61 -11.04 10.17
CA MET A 1 -20.31 -11.16 9.48
C MET A 1 -19.49 -9.95 9.85
N THR A 2 -18.32 -10.15 10.45
CA THR A 2 -17.49 -9.08 11.00
C THR A 2 -16.35 -8.81 10.02
N ALA A 3 -16.37 -7.64 9.36
CA ALA A 3 -15.21 -7.17 8.62
C ALA A 3 -14.11 -6.84 9.65
N PHE A 4 -12.94 -7.45 9.53
CA PHE A 4 -11.78 -7.07 10.31
C PHE A 4 -11.06 -5.93 9.58
N ASN A 5 -11.28 -4.70 10.04
CA ASN A 5 -10.47 -3.57 9.63
C ASN A 5 -9.14 -3.65 10.39
N LEU A 6 -8.10 -4.18 9.74
CA LEU A 6 -6.75 -4.09 10.28
C LEU A 6 -6.25 -2.65 10.10
N TYR A 7 -6.40 -1.83 11.14
CA TYR A 7 -5.81 -0.50 11.19
C TYR A 7 -4.35 -0.63 11.58
N ILE A 8 -3.45 -0.74 10.59
CA ILE A 8 -2.02 -0.57 10.83
C ILE A 8 -1.78 0.93 11.07
N PHE A 9 -1.82 1.34 12.35
CA PHE A 9 -1.31 2.63 12.77
C PHE A 9 0.21 2.57 12.75
N THR A 10 0.83 2.79 11.59
CA THR A 10 2.24 3.17 11.57
C THR A 10 2.28 4.58 12.16
N THR A 11 2.80 4.72 13.39
CA THR A 11 3.14 6.03 13.94
C THR A 11 3.86 6.83 12.87
N MET A 12 3.49 8.10 12.67
CA MET A 12 4.19 9.03 11.77
C MET A 12 5.57 9.39 12.34
N GLN A 13 6.40 8.39 12.62
CA GLN A 13 7.84 8.61 12.61
C GLN A 13 8.18 8.97 11.17
N PRO A 14 9.02 10.00 10.92
CA PRO A 14 9.47 10.29 9.57
C PRO A 14 10.13 9.02 9.06
N LEU A 15 9.43 8.31 8.16
CA LEU A 15 10.01 7.18 7.46
C LEU A 15 11.32 7.70 6.87
N GLU A 16 12.42 7.05 7.21
CA GLU A 16 13.72 7.38 6.65
C GLU A 16 13.57 7.50 5.12
N LYS A 17 14.28 8.46 4.51
CA LYS A 17 14.20 8.70 3.07
C LYS A 17 14.26 7.37 2.32
N ILE A 18 13.36 7.20 1.34
CA ILE A 18 13.34 6.02 0.49
C ILE A 18 14.75 5.74 -0.05
N THR A 19 15.31 4.59 0.32
CA THR A 19 16.65 4.21 -0.14
C THR A 19 16.58 3.67 -1.58
N PRO A 20 17.69 3.71 -2.34
CA PRO A 20 17.74 3.13 -3.69
C PRO A 20 17.31 1.66 -3.74
N ALA A 21 17.54 0.89 -2.67
CA ALA A 21 17.12 -0.50 -2.57
C ALA A 21 15.59 -0.65 -2.59
N HIS A 22 14.85 0.24 -1.91
CA HIS A 22 13.39 0.24 -1.97
C HIS A 22 12.89 0.59 -3.38
N MET A 23 13.53 1.55 -4.05
CA MET A 23 13.12 1.98 -5.40
C MET A 23 13.20 0.85 -6.43
N VAL A 24 14.23 0.01 -6.39
CA VAL A 24 14.36 -1.16 -7.30
C VAL A 24 13.15 -2.10 -7.20
N HIS A 25 12.62 -2.29 -5.99
CA HIS A 25 11.43 -3.12 -5.78
C HIS A 25 10.15 -2.40 -6.20
N VAL A 26 10.02 -1.10 -5.92
CA VAL A 26 8.85 -0.28 -6.29
C VAL A 26 8.69 -0.12 -7.80
N GLU A 27 9.78 -0.01 -8.55
CA GLU A 27 9.78 0.13 -10.02
C GLU A 27 9.11 -1.06 -10.73
N ARG A 28 9.01 -2.22 -10.07
CA ARG A 28 8.28 -3.39 -10.58
C ARG A 28 6.77 -3.27 -10.45
N TYR A 29 6.27 -2.27 -9.74
CA TYR A 29 4.85 -2.01 -9.47
C TYR A 29 4.43 -0.60 -9.93
N PRO A 30 4.55 -0.27 -11.23
CA PRO A 30 4.21 1.06 -11.74
C PRO A 30 2.73 1.42 -11.53
N TRP A 31 1.84 0.42 -11.50
CA TRP A 31 0.43 0.59 -11.19
C TRP A 31 0.21 1.08 -9.75
N PHE A 32 1.04 0.63 -8.80
CA PHE A 32 0.95 1.03 -7.40
C PHE A 32 1.41 2.48 -7.24
N VAL A 33 2.53 2.83 -7.89
CA VAL A 33 3.05 4.21 -7.92
C VAL A 33 2.00 5.18 -8.44
N ALA A 34 1.36 4.85 -9.58
CA ALA A 34 0.30 5.67 -10.14
C ALA A 34 -0.88 5.83 -9.16
N ALA A 35 -1.30 4.75 -8.50
CA ALA A 35 -2.41 4.79 -7.56
C ALA A 35 -2.10 5.64 -6.31
N VAL A 36 -0.86 5.61 -5.82
CA VAL A 36 -0.39 6.49 -4.73
C VAL A 36 -0.44 7.95 -5.17
N GLN A 37 0.03 8.28 -6.38
CA GLN A 37 -0.01 9.67 -6.87
C GLN A 37 -1.44 10.18 -7.07
N VAL A 38 -2.36 9.33 -7.53
CA VAL A 38 -3.79 9.67 -7.60
C VAL A 38 -4.35 9.91 -6.20
N ALA A 39 -4.13 8.99 -5.26
CA ALA A 39 -4.63 9.13 -3.89
C ALA A 39 -4.07 10.40 -3.22
N LYS A 40 -2.78 10.70 -3.42
CA LYS A 40 -2.12 11.91 -2.90
C LYS A 40 -2.79 13.20 -3.39
N ALA A 41 -3.32 13.20 -4.62
CA ALA A 41 -4.00 14.35 -5.19
C ALA A 41 -5.41 14.60 -4.59
N ASP A 42 -6.03 13.60 -3.96
CA ASP A 42 -7.40 13.69 -3.41
C ASP A 42 -7.52 14.50 -2.10
N GLY A 43 -6.42 15.01 -1.54
CA GLY A 43 -6.44 16.00 -0.47
C GLY A 43 -6.20 15.43 0.93
N SER A 44 -6.87 16.00 1.96
CA SER A 44 -6.35 16.07 3.33
C SER A 44 -6.07 14.76 4.09
N TYR A 45 -6.47 13.59 3.57
CA TYR A 45 -6.23 12.30 4.21
C TYR A 45 -6.14 11.16 3.18
N PRO A 46 -5.15 11.21 2.27
CA PRO A 46 -5.13 10.35 1.10
C PRO A 46 -4.98 8.88 1.52
N ALA A 47 -5.80 8.02 0.90
CA ALA A 47 -5.82 6.60 1.18
C ALA A 47 -5.90 5.79 -0.13
N LEU A 48 -5.20 4.67 -0.16
CA LEU A 48 -5.16 3.73 -1.27
C LEU A 48 -5.60 2.35 -0.78
N GLU A 49 -6.64 1.80 -1.40
CA GLU A 49 -7.12 0.44 -1.12
C GLU A 49 -6.39 -0.59 -1.99
N ILE A 50 -5.86 -1.64 -1.35
CA ILE A 50 -5.03 -2.68 -2.00
C ILE A 50 -5.46 -4.06 -1.53
N SER A 51 -5.56 -5.02 -2.45
CA SER A 51 -5.63 -6.45 -2.12
C SER A 51 -4.21 -7.00 -1.92
N LEU A 52 -4.01 -7.77 -0.84
CA LEU A 52 -2.74 -8.45 -0.54
C LEU A 52 -2.35 -9.47 -1.63
N GLU A 53 -3.34 -10.07 -2.30
CA GLU A 53 -3.14 -11.06 -3.37
C GLU A 53 -2.29 -10.54 -4.53
N ARG A 54 -2.23 -9.21 -4.72
CA ARG A 54 -1.37 -8.58 -5.72
C ARG A 54 0.13 -8.68 -5.40
N PHE A 55 0.49 -9.18 -4.22
CA PHE A 55 1.84 -9.30 -3.71
C PHE A 55 2.17 -10.69 -3.14
N ASP A 56 1.32 -11.71 -3.36
CA ASP A 56 1.45 -13.03 -2.73
C ASP A 56 2.85 -13.66 -2.91
N ASP A 57 3.45 -13.48 -4.08
CA ASP A 57 4.77 -14.03 -4.40
C ASP A 57 5.95 -13.06 -4.15
N ASP A 58 5.70 -11.86 -3.61
CA ASP A 58 6.75 -10.89 -3.31
C ASP A 58 6.50 -10.03 -2.05
N PRO A 59 6.83 -10.57 -0.86
CA PRO A 59 6.75 -9.81 0.39
C PRO A 59 7.71 -8.61 0.44
N PHE A 60 8.84 -8.63 -0.29
CA PHE A 60 9.77 -7.51 -0.34
C PHE A 60 9.23 -6.36 -1.21
N GLY A 61 8.57 -6.69 -2.32
CA GLY A 61 7.82 -5.74 -3.15
C GLY A 61 6.67 -5.09 -2.40
N LEU A 62 5.91 -5.88 -1.61
CA LEU A 62 4.88 -5.35 -0.72
C LEU A 62 5.49 -4.34 0.26
N TYR A 63 6.54 -4.73 0.98
CA TYR A 63 7.23 -3.86 1.93
C TYR A 63 7.70 -2.55 1.27
N ALA A 64 8.34 -2.63 0.11
CA ALA A 64 8.84 -1.47 -0.61
C ALA A 64 7.70 -0.54 -1.08
N CYS A 65 6.58 -1.10 -1.55
CA CYS A 65 5.39 -0.34 -1.94
C CYS A 65 4.74 0.36 -0.73
N LEU A 66 4.64 -0.30 0.42
CA LEU A 66 4.12 0.31 1.64
C LEU A 66 5.03 1.44 2.12
N TRP A 67 6.35 1.25 2.05
CA TRP A 67 7.31 2.30 2.37
C TRP A 67 7.15 3.52 1.46
N TYR A 68 7.01 3.27 0.14
CA TYR A 68 6.77 4.33 -0.84
C TYR A 68 5.50 5.12 -0.53
N ALA A 69 4.36 4.45 -0.33
CA ALA A 69 3.10 5.09 0.02
C ALA A 69 3.23 5.95 1.30
N GLY A 70 3.87 5.41 2.34
CA GLY A 70 4.13 6.14 3.57
C GLY A 70 5.02 7.38 3.37
N SER A 71 6.06 7.28 2.53
CA SER A 71 6.93 8.41 2.18
C SER A 71 6.21 9.51 1.39
N GLU A 72 5.16 9.15 0.65
CA GLU A 72 4.29 10.07 -0.09
C GLU A 72 3.15 10.64 0.78
N GLY A 73 3.07 10.23 2.05
CA GLY A 73 2.01 10.63 2.98
C GLY A 73 0.66 9.95 2.71
N VAL A 74 0.65 8.86 1.95
CA VAL A 74 -0.56 8.10 1.57
C VAL A 74 -0.72 6.88 2.47
N ARG A 75 -1.92 6.72 3.04
CA ARG A 75 -2.25 5.54 3.85
C ARG A 75 -2.66 4.38 2.95
N VAL A 76 -2.20 3.18 3.26
CA VAL A 76 -2.64 1.97 2.56
C VAL A 76 -3.65 1.24 3.42
N VAL A 77 -4.81 0.92 2.85
CA VAL A 77 -5.86 0.13 3.47
C VAL A 77 -5.91 -1.22 2.75
N PHE A 78 -5.69 -2.30 3.50
CA PHE A 78 -5.80 -3.63 2.94
C PHE A 78 -7.26 -4.08 2.90
N VAL A 79 -7.72 -4.45 1.71
CA VAL A 79 -9.03 -5.05 1.51
C VAL A 79 -8.84 -6.53 1.25
N ALA A 80 -9.43 -7.37 2.11
CA ALA A 80 -9.58 -8.77 1.77
C ALA A 80 -10.69 -8.86 0.72
N LEU A 81 -10.39 -9.38 -0.47
CA LEU A 81 -11.44 -9.90 -1.31
C LEU A 81 -12.09 -11.01 -0.50
N ASN A 82 -13.35 -10.85 -0.14
CA ASN A 82 -14.10 -12.00 0.34
C ASN A 82 -13.96 -13.05 -0.77
N ALA A 83 -13.33 -14.18 -0.46
CA ALA A 83 -13.49 -15.40 -1.21
C ALA A 83 -14.96 -15.80 -1.10
N GLY A 84 -15.82 -15.07 -1.81
CA GLY A 84 -17.18 -15.44 -2.09
C GLY A 84 -17.10 -16.68 -2.94
N LYS A 85 -17.27 -17.83 -2.28
CA LYS A 85 -17.82 -18.99 -2.95
C LYS A 85 -19.15 -18.56 -3.61
N GLY A 86 -19.22 -18.65 -4.93
CA GLY A 86 -20.41 -18.41 -5.75
C GLY A 86 -19.95 -17.77 -7.06
N GLU A 87 -19.90 -18.45 -8.20
CA GLU A 87 -20.56 -19.68 -8.68
C GLU A 87 -19.57 -20.68 -9.29
#